data_AF-A0A1Y3BVZ3-F1
#
_entry.id   AF-A0A1Y3BVZ3-F1
#
_cell.length_a   1.000
_cell.length_b   1.000
_cell.length_c   1.000
_cell.angle_alpha   90.00
_cell.angle_beta   90.00
_cell.angle_gamma   90.00
#
_symmetry.space_group_name_H-M   'P 1'
#
loop_
_entity.id
_entity.type
_entity.pdbx_description
1 polymer ?
#
loop_
_entity_poly.entity_id
_entity_poly.type
_entity_poly.pdbx_seq_one_letter_code
_entity_poly.pdbx_strand_id
1 'polypeptide(L)'
;MGGISSKVGENISCFGGSKKNKSKSGLHAMSPSVSSSGLANLTLNSNGPRSGIELLWQIDVVQPYLALLSECSNPETLEAAAGAIQNLAACYWQPSIDIRGAVRKEKGLPILVELLRMEVDRVVCAVATALRNLAMDTRNKELIGKYALKDLVSKLPAPSATGIPLETGTSD
;
A
#
# COMPACT_ATOMS: atom_id res chain seq x y z
N MET A 1 -26.35 43.08 -12.54
CA MET A 1 -25.33 42.69 -11.54
C MET A 1 -25.76 41.36 -10.95
N GLY A 2 -25.02 40.26 -10.92
CA GLY A 2 -23.66 39.89 -11.31
C GLY A 2 -23.51 38.45 -10.80
N GLY A 3 -23.15 37.50 -11.67
CA GLY A 3 -22.96 36.10 -11.27
C GLY A 3 -21.56 35.84 -10.71
N ILE A 4 -21.40 34.76 -9.94
CA ILE A 4 -20.17 33.95 -9.96
C ILE A 4 -20.57 32.47 -9.86
N SER A 5 -20.06 31.71 -10.83
CA SER A 5 -20.02 30.26 -10.93
C SER A 5 -18.79 29.73 -10.18
N SER A 6 -18.91 28.61 -9.46
CA SER A 6 -17.75 27.87 -8.96
C SER A 6 -17.82 26.43 -9.46
N LYS A 7 -17.13 26.18 -10.57
CA LYS A 7 -16.73 24.84 -11.01
C LYS A 7 -15.55 24.39 -10.15
N VAL A 8 -15.75 23.38 -9.30
CA VAL A 8 -14.65 22.62 -8.69
C VAL A 8 -14.26 21.52 -9.67
N GLY A 9 -13.19 21.77 -10.42
CA GLY A 9 -12.46 20.77 -11.17
C GLY A 9 -11.02 20.78 -10.66
N GLU A 10 -10.76 20.06 -9.57
CA GLU A 10 -9.40 19.89 -9.08
C GLU A 10 -8.78 18.66 -9.73
N ASN A 11 -7.67 18.89 -10.42
CA ASN A 11 -6.90 17.89 -11.13
C ASN A 11 -6.24 16.93 -10.13
N ILE A 12 -6.85 15.77 -9.89
CA ILE A 12 -6.33 14.70 -9.02
C ILE A 12 -5.26 13.87 -9.76
N SER A 13 -4.32 14.54 -10.43
CA SER A 13 -3.24 13.87 -11.16
C SER A 13 -2.19 13.36 -10.19
N CYS A 14 -2.06 12.04 -10.12
CA CYS A 14 -1.05 11.31 -9.35
C CYS A 14 0.41 11.64 -9.75
N PHE A 15 0.61 12.26 -10.93
CA PHE A 15 1.93 12.67 -11.40
C PHE A 15 1.87 14.14 -11.82
N GLY A 16 2.78 14.96 -11.26
CA GLY A 16 2.92 16.37 -11.61
C GLY A 16 3.14 16.54 -13.12
N GLY A 17 2.29 17.34 -13.76
CA GLY A 17 2.30 17.51 -15.21
C GLY A 17 3.56 18.20 -15.72
N SER A 18 4.26 17.55 -16.67
CA SER A 18 5.13 18.23 -17.62
C SER A 18 4.43 18.31 -18.97
N LYS A 19 4.18 19.54 -19.44
CA LYS A 19 3.61 19.85 -20.75
C LYS A 19 4.44 19.23 -21.88
N LYS A 20 3.82 18.40 -22.73
CA LYS A 20 4.11 18.36 -24.16
C LYS A 20 2.91 17.86 -24.97
N ASN A 21 2.82 18.39 -26.19
CA ASN A 21 1.63 18.57 -27.00
C ASN A 21 1.25 17.33 -27.85
N LYS A 22 -0.07 17.12 -28.05
CA LYS A 22 -0.79 16.55 -29.21
C LYS A 22 -0.47 15.10 -29.70
N SER A 23 -1.45 14.19 -29.64
CA SER A 23 -2.29 13.77 -30.80
C SER A 23 -3.23 12.56 -30.55
N LYS A 24 -4.47 12.73 -31.04
CA LYS A 24 -5.54 11.85 -31.55
C LYS A 24 -5.67 10.33 -31.24
N SER A 25 -6.94 9.99 -30.98
CA SER A 25 -7.81 8.91 -31.52
C SER A 25 -7.97 7.56 -30.79
N GLY A 26 -9.25 7.19 -30.58
CA GLY A 26 -9.71 5.79 -30.57
C GLY A 26 -10.59 5.38 -29.38
N LEU A 27 -11.91 5.55 -29.47
CA LEU A 27 -12.89 4.84 -28.64
C LEU A 27 -12.98 3.37 -29.10
N HIS A 28 -12.87 2.41 -28.18
CA HIS A 28 -13.60 1.13 -28.26
C HIS A 28 -13.85 0.60 -26.84
N ALA A 29 -15.11 0.59 -26.45
CA ALA A 29 -15.62 -0.09 -25.27
C ALA A 29 -16.05 -1.51 -25.67
N MET A 30 -15.64 -2.55 -24.92
CA MET A 30 -16.39 -3.81 -24.77
C MET A 30 -16.07 -4.44 -23.40
N SER A 31 -17.15 -4.79 -22.69
CA SER A 31 -17.24 -5.33 -21.33
C SER A 31 -16.76 -6.79 -21.21
N PRO A 32 -16.39 -7.29 -20.02
CA PRO A 32 -16.36 -8.72 -19.75
C PRO A 32 -17.52 -9.17 -18.84
N SER A 33 -18.29 -10.14 -19.31
CA SER A 33 -19.22 -10.93 -18.50
C SER A 33 -18.42 -11.88 -17.60
N VAL A 34 -18.66 -11.84 -16.29
CA VAL A 34 -18.06 -12.75 -15.32
C VAL A 34 -18.88 -14.03 -15.22
N SER A 35 -18.31 -15.15 -15.67
CA SER A 35 -18.82 -16.50 -15.37
C SER A 35 -17.97 -17.10 -14.25
N SER A 36 -18.57 -17.21 -13.07
CA SER A 36 -17.97 -17.71 -11.84
C SER A 36 -17.89 -19.24 -11.84
N SER A 37 -16.84 -19.84 -12.39
CA SER A 37 -16.57 -21.27 -12.26
C SER A 37 -15.12 -21.59 -12.65
N GLY A 38 -14.18 -21.58 -11.70
CA GLY A 38 -12.82 -22.05 -12.01
C GLY A 38 -11.69 -21.57 -11.10
N LEU A 39 -11.88 -21.49 -9.78
CA LEU A 39 -10.79 -21.15 -8.84
C LEU A 39 -9.91 -22.36 -8.46
N ALA A 40 -10.01 -23.49 -9.17
CA ALA A 40 -9.41 -24.76 -8.76
C ALA A 40 -8.16 -25.19 -9.56
N ASN A 41 -7.59 -24.34 -10.44
CA ASN A 41 -6.42 -24.76 -11.22
C ASN A 41 -5.46 -23.60 -11.55
N LEU A 42 -4.77 -23.07 -10.54
CA LEU A 42 -3.68 -22.09 -10.71
C LEU A 42 -2.28 -22.73 -10.65
N THR A 43 -2.17 -24.04 -10.91
CA THR A 43 -0.88 -24.65 -11.29
C THR A 43 -0.56 -24.26 -12.72
N LEU A 44 -0.10 -23.02 -12.89
CA LEU A 44 0.35 -22.45 -14.14
C LEU A 44 1.76 -22.99 -14.43
N ASN A 45 1.83 -23.86 -15.43
CA ASN A 45 3.05 -24.43 -15.99
C ASN A 45 3.88 -23.30 -16.64
N SER A 46 4.85 -22.76 -15.90
CA SER A 46 5.50 -21.48 -16.15
C SER A 46 6.74 -21.56 -17.08
N ASN A 47 6.58 -22.06 -18.30
CA ASN A 47 7.64 -22.07 -19.32
C ASN A 47 7.45 -21.03 -20.46
N GLY A 48 6.52 -20.08 -20.32
CA GLY A 48 6.26 -18.99 -21.28
C GLY A 48 6.34 -17.59 -20.66
N PRO A 49 6.34 -16.51 -21.49
CA PRO A 49 6.22 -15.14 -21.00
C PRO A 49 4.95 -14.99 -20.16
N ARG A 50 5.09 -14.48 -18.95
CA ARG A 50 3.98 -14.29 -18.01
C ARG A 50 2.99 -13.28 -18.59
N SER A 51 1.70 -13.55 -18.47
CA SER A 51 0.65 -12.74 -19.07
C SER A 51 -0.63 -12.76 -18.23
N GLY A 52 -1.50 -11.77 -18.46
CA GLY A 52 -2.78 -11.67 -17.78
C GLY A 52 -2.64 -11.49 -16.26
N ILE A 53 -3.36 -12.31 -15.51
CA ILE A 53 -3.44 -12.18 -14.05
C ILE A 53 -2.12 -12.47 -13.34
N GLU A 54 -1.24 -13.28 -13.94
CA GLU A 54 0.05 -13.64 -13.35
C GLU A 54 0.91 -12.43 -13.05
N LEU A 55 0.76 -11.36 -13.83
CA LEU A 55 1.51 -10.13 -13.68
C LEU A 55 1.26 -9.46 -12.32
N LEU A 56 0.11 -9.71 -11.67
CA LEU A 56 -0.27 -9.04 -10.42
C LEU A 56 0.65 -9.38 -9.23
N TRP A 57 1.27 -10.56 -9.22
CA TRP A 57 2.07 -11.04 -8.09
C TRP A 57 3.52 -11.38 -8.47
N GLN A 58 4.00 -10.84 -9.60
CA GLN A 58 5.41 -10.95 -9.95
C GLN A 58 6.26 -10.08 -9.05
N ILE A 59 7.49 -10.51 -8.77
CA ILE A 59 8.41 -9.75 -7.92
C ILE A 59 8.68 -8.35 -8.46
N ASP A 60 8.66 -8.20 -9.79
CA ASP A 60 8.90 -6.93 -10.49
C ASP A 60 7.82 -5.87 -10.21
N VAL A 61 6.65 -6.25 -9.70
CA VAL A 61 5.60 -5.28 -9.32
C VAL A 61 5.96 -4.47 -8.08
N VAL A 62 6.94 -4.92 -7.30
CA VAL A 62 7.35 -4.23 -6.06
C VAL A 62 7.93 -2.86 -6.38
N GLN A 63 8.83 -2.74 -7.37
CA GLN A 63 9.47 -1.47 -7.69
C GLN A 63 8.49 -0.36 -8.07
N PRO A 64 7.50 -0.56 -8.98
CA PRO A 64 6.49 0.44 -9.26
C PRO A 64 5.73 0.91 -8.02
N TYR A 65 5.34 0.01 -7.11
CA TYR A 65 4.66 0.40 -5.88
C TYR A 65 5.57 1.16 -4.93
N LEU A 66 6.84 0.76 -4.78
CA LEU A 66 7.80 1.49 -3.97
C LEU A 66 8.08 2.89 -4.53
N ALA A 67 8.18 3.03 -5.85
CA ALA A 67 8.35 4.32 -6.52
C ALA A 67 7.15 5.24 -6.25
N LEU A 68 5.91 4.74 -6.37
CA LEU A 68 4.71 5.48 -5.99
C LEU A 68 4.76 5.91 -4.52
N LEU A 69 5.17 5.01 -3.61
CA LEU A 69 5.24 5.30 -2.18
C LEU A 69 6.32 6.34 -1.83
N SER A 70 7.40 6.44 -2.60
CA SER A 70 8.48 7.41 -2.36
C SER A 70 8.31 8.74 -3.09
N GLU A 71 7.62 8.77 -4.23
CA GLU A 71 7.59 9.93 -5.12
C GLU A 71 6.23 10.65 -5.15
N CYS A 72 5.15 9.97 -4.78
CA CYS A 72 3.82 10.58 -4.78
C CYS A 72 3.52 11.31 -3.47
N SER A 73 2.77 12.41 -3.59
CA SER A 73 2.22 13.15 -2.45
C SER A 73 0.70 12.99 -2.30
N ASN A 74 0.03 12.38 -3.29
CA ASN A 74 -1.41 12.15 -3.23
C ASN A 74 -1.73 11.05 -2.22
N PRO A 75 -2.46 11.35 -1.13
CA PRO A 75 -2.77 10.36 -0.10
C PRO A 75 -3.60 9.18 -0.60
N GLU A 76 -4.46 9.37 -1.61
CA GLU A 76 -5.23 8.27 -2.23
C GLU A 76 -4.30 7.26 -2.91
N THR A 77 -3.29 7.75 -3.64
CA THR A 77 -2.30 6.90 -4.30
C THR A 77 -1.45 6.16 -3.29
N LEU A 78 -0.98 6.87 -2.25
CA LEU A 78 -0.12 6.28 -1.21
C LEU A 78 -0.86 5.17 -0.46
N GLU A 79 -2.12 5.41 -0.09
CA GLU A 79 -2.99 4.41 0.53
C GLU A 79 -3.19 3.20 -0.39
N ALA A 80 -3.52 3.42 -1.67
CA ALA A 80 -3.72 2.35 -2.64
C ALA A 80 -2.45 1.52 -2.88
N ALA A 81 -1.29 2.16 -3.00
CA ALA A 81 -0.01 1.48 -3.18
C ALA A 81 0.39 0.68 -1.93
N ALA A 82 0.20 1.25 -0.73
CA ALA A 82 0.44 0.53 0.53
C ALA A 82 -0.54 -0.66 0.70
N GLY A 83 -1.80 -0.48 0.31
CA GLY A 83 -2.81 -1.53 0.28
C GLY A 83 -2.48 -2.65 -0.71
N ALA A 84 -1.91 -2.32 -1.87
CA ALA A 84 -1.43 -3.32 -2.82
C ALA A 84 -0.28 -4.16 -2.23
N ILE A 85 0.73 -3.52 -1.63
CA ILE A 85 1.82 -4.24 -0.94
C ILE A 85 1.28 -5.10 0.21
N GLN A 86 0.33 -4.58 0.98
CA GLN A 86 -0.33 -5.33 2.05
C GLN A 86 -0.98 -6.62 1.52
N ASN A 87 -1.75 -6.52 0.44
CA ASN A 87 -2.43 -7.66 -0.19
C ASN A 87 -1.42 -8.69 -0.71
N LEU A 88 -0.37 -8.23 -1.40
CA LEU A 88 0.68 -9.13 -1.93
C LEU A 88 1.45 -9.84 -0.81
N ALA A 89 1.59 -9.24 0.37
CA ALA A 89 2.31 -9.79 1.50
C ALA A 89 1.46 -10.65 2.47
N ALA A 90 0.16 -10.85 2.22
CA ALA A 90 -0.80 -11.26 3.25
C ALA A 90 -0.77 -12.73 3.69
N CYS A 91 -0.29 -13.67 2.87
CA CYS A 91 -0.47 -15.11 3.14
C CYS A 91 0.82 -15.94 3.08
N TYR A 92 0.71 -17.21 3.46
CA TYR A 92 1.76 -18.24 3.38
C TYR A 92 1.79 -18.90 1.99
N TRP A 93 1.92 -18.07 0.96
CA TRP A 93 2.03 -18.46 -0.43
C TRP A 93 3.39 -18.03 -1.00
N GLN A 94 3.96 -18.81 -1.92
CA GLN A 94 5.35 -18.62 -2.37
C GLN A 94 5.61 -17.22 -2.95
N PRO A 95 4.80 -16.69 -3.90
CA PRO A 95 4.90 -15.30 -4.34
C PRO A 95 4.81 -14.28 -3.19
N SER A 96 3.93 -14.46 -2.20
CA SER A 96 3.88 -13.56 -1.05
C SER A 96 5.15 -13.61 -0.19
N ILE A 97 5.77 -14.78 -0.02
CA ILE A 97 7.07 -14.93 0.64
C ILE A 97 8.14 -14.16 -0.15
N ASP A 98 8.17 -14.33 -1.47
CA ASP A 98 9.15 -13.69 -2.36
C ASP A 98 8.98 -12.16 -2.36
N ILE A 99 7.74 -11.66 -2.41
CA ILE A 99 7.41 -10.24 -2.30
C ILE A 99 7.87 -9.65 -0.97
N ARG A 100 7.64 -10.33 0.17
CA ARG A 100 8.14 -9.87 1.48
C ARG A 100 9.67 -9.74 1.48
N GLY A 101 10.37 -10.68 0.84
CA GLY A 101 11.81 -10.63 0.66
C GLY A 101 12.26 -9.51 -0.27
N ALA A 102 11.53 -9.27 -1.35
CA ALA A 102 11.80 -8.24 -2.35
C ALA A 102 11.66 -6.83 -1.77
N VAL A 103 10.55 -6.54 -1.10
CA VAL A 103 10.29 -5.25 -0.44
C VAL A 103 11.45 -4.87 0.48
N ARG A 104 12.02 -5.83 1.21
CA ARG A 104 13.23 -5.58 2.03
C ARG A 104 14.46 -5.30 1.18
N LYS A 105 14.75 -6.13 0.18
CA LYS A 105 15.94 -5.99 -0.68
C LYS A 105 15.95 -4.66 -1.43
N GLU A 106 14.77 -4.16 -1.79
CA GLU A 106 14.56 -2.90 -2.51
C GLU A 106 14.40 -1.68 -1.60
N LYS A 107 14.79 -1.79 -0.32
CA LYS A 107 14.71 -0.70 0.66
C LYS A 107 13.29 -0.16 0.87
N GLY A 108 12.27 -0.97 0.64
CA GLY A 108 10.87 -0.61 0.88
C GLY A 108 10.52 -0.44 2.35
N LEU A 109 11.22 -1.12 3.28
CA LEU A 109 10.97 -0.96 4.71
C LEU A 109 11.23 0.49 5.20
N PRO A 110 12.38 1.14 4.92
CA PRO A 110 12.56 2.57 5.19
C PRO A 110 11.46 3.47 4.62
N ILE A 111 11.03 3.25 3.37
CA ILE A 111 9.97 4.05 2.73
C ILE A 111 8.66 3.95 3.52
N LEU A 112 8.25 2.73 3.86
CA LEU A 112 7.03 2.51 4.65
C LEU A 112 7.15 3.12 6.06
N VAL A 113 8.32 3.06 6.70
CA VAL A 113 8.52 3.68 8.02
C VAL A 113 8.46 5.21 7.95
N GLU A 114 8.96 5.82 6.88
CA GLU A 114 8.84 7.26 6.66
C GLU A 114 7.37 7.68 6.52
N LEU A 115 6.56 6.92 5.78
CA LEU A 115 5.14 7.19 5.62
C LEU A 115 4.33 7.09 6.92
N LEU A 116 4.80 6.34 7.93
CA LEU A 116 4.17 6.35 9.26
C LEU A 116 4.17 7.74 9.91
N ARG A 117 5.06 8.65 9.49
CA ARG A 117 5.17 10.00 10.06
C ARG A 117 4.20 11.00 9.44
N MET A 118 3.42 10.59 8.44
CA MET A 118 2.38 11.45 7.86
C MET A 118 1.25 11.73 8.86
N GLU A 119 0.53 12.82 8.61
CA GLU A 119 -0.66 13.24 9.38
C GLU A 119 -1.96 12.75 8.73
N VAL A 120 -1.87 11.73 7.86
CA VAL A 120 -3.01 11.18 7.12
C VAL A 120 -3.30 9.77 7.64
N ASP A 121 -4.26 9.66 8.56
CA ASP A 121 -4.53 8.42 9.31
C ASP A 121 -4.80 7.20 8.44
N ARG A 122 -5.54 7.36 7.33
CA ARG A 122 -5.81 6.25 6.39
C ARG A 122 -4.54 5.70 5.74
N VAL A 123 -3.59 6.58 5.38
CA VAL A 123 -2.28 6.16 4.82
C VAL A 123 -1.47 5.46 5.91
N VAL A 124 -1.41 6.05 7.11
CA VAL A 124 -0.71 5.45 8.26
C VAL A 124 -1.27 4.07 8.59
N CYS A 125 -2.59 3.90 8.58
CA CYS A 125 -3.27 2.63 8.83
C CYS A 125 -2.93 1.58 7.74
N ALA A 126 -3.00 1.96 6.47
CA ALA A 126 -2.64 1.09 5.35
C ALA A 126 -1.18 0.62 5.44
N VAL A 127 -0.26 1.55 5.72
CA VAL A 127 1.18 1.31 5.89
C VAL A 127 1.47 0.43 7.11
N ALA A 128 0.87 0.72 8.27
CA ALA A 128 1.03 -0.09 9.48
C ALA A 128 0.54 -1.53 9.24
N THR A 129 -0.56 -1.69 8.51
CA THR A 129 -1.10 -3.00 8.15
C THR A 129 -0.23 -3.72 7.12
N ALA A 130 0.38 -3.00 6.17
CA ALA A 130 1.39 -3.57 5.28
C ALA A 130 2.60 -4.07 6.08
N LEU A 131 3.13 -3.27 7.01
CA LEU A 131 4.24 -3.64 7.90
C LEU A 131 3.91 -4.88 8.75
N ARG A 132 2.67 -5.00 9.25
CA ARG A 132 2.20 -6.21 9.95
C ARG A 132 2.36 -7.46 9.09
N ASN A 133 1.93 -7.40 7.83
CA ASN A 133 2.04 -8.54 6.90
C ASN A 133 3.51 -8.79 6.49
N LEU A 134 4.30 -7.75 6.27
CA LEU A 134 5.72 -7.85 5.96
C LEU A 134 6.53 -8.49 7.11
N ALA A 135 6.12 -8.26 8.36
CA ALA A 135 6.72 -8.83 9.57
C ALA A 135 6.44 -10.33 9.75
N MET A 136 5.66 -10.97 8.87
CA MET A 136 5.57 -12.44 8.82
C MET A 136 6.92 -13.08 8.42
N ASP A 137 7.76 -12.37 7.66
CA ASP A 137 9.15 -12.79 7.40
C ASP A 137 10.03 -12.42 8.62
N THR A 138 10.76 -13.40 9.15
CA THR A 138 11.56 -13.25 10.39
C THR A 138 12.59 -12.12 10.30
N ARG A 139 13.29 -11.99 9.17
CA ARG A 139 14.28 -10.93 8.99
C ARG A 139 13.60 -9.56 8.88
N ASN A 140 12.44 -9.48 8.22
CA ASN A 140 11.66 -8.24 8.19
C ASN A 140 11.19 -7.86 9.60
N LYS A 141 10.71 -8.83 10.39
CA LYS A 141 10.27 -8.62 11.77
C LYS A 141 11.35 -7.94 12.62
N GLU A 142 12.58 -8.43 12.54
CA GLU A 142 13.72 -7.86 13.27
C GLU A 142 14.01 -6.42 12.85
N LEU A 143 14.03 -6.14 11.55
CA LEU A 143 14.29 -4.79 11.02
C LEU A 143 13.15 -3.82 11.38
N ILE A 144 11.90 -4.23 11.24
CA ILE A 144 10.73 -3.44 11.62
C ILE A 144 10.77 -3.14 13.12
N GLY A 145 11.03 -4.15 13.96
CA GLY A 145 11.18 -3.95 15.40
C GLY A 145 12.28 -2.94 15.76
N LYS A 146 13.40 -2.95 15.04
CA LYS A 146 14.51 -2.03 15.28
C LYS A 146 14.23 -0.59 14.82
N TYR A 147 13.58 -0.41 13.68
CA TYR A 147 13.51 0.90 13.02
C TYR A 147 12.11 1.54 12.99
N ALA A 148 11.04 0.75 13.04
CA ALA A 148 9.66 1.25 12.93
C ALA A 148 8.94 1.38 14.28
N LEU A 149 9.39 0.64 15.31
CA LEU A 149 8.62 0.48 16.55
C LEU A 149 8.32 1.82 17.24
N LYS A 150 9.28 2.76 17.24
CA LYS A 150 9.08 4.11 17.78
C LYS A 150 7.95 4.85 17.07
N ASP A 151 7.95 4.83 15.74
CA ASP A 151 6.95 5.52 14.90
C ASP A 151 5.58 4.82 14.97
N LEU A 152 5.54 3.50 15.15
CA LEU A 152 4.29 2.76 15.37
C LEU A 152 3.68 3.10 16.74
N VAL A 153 4.49 3.12 17.80
CA VAL A 153 4.01 3.42 19.16
C VAL A 153 3.51 4.86 19.27
N SER A 154 4.14 5.81 18.58
CA SER A 154 3.70 7.22 18.59
C SER A 154 2.33 7.44 17.92
N LYS A 155 1.87 6.47 17.11
CA LYS A 155 0.54 6.48 16.47
C LYS A 155 -0.54 5.78 17.30
N LEU A 156 -0.19 5.15 18.42
CA LEU A 156 -1.17 4.59 19.33
C LEU A 156 -1.81 5.72 20.17
N PRO A 157 -3.11 5.59 20.51
CA PRO A 157 -3.75 6.53 21.42
C PRO A 157 -3.01 6.56 22.77
N ALA A 158 -2.91 7.75 23.37
CA ALA A 158 -2.32 7.89 24.69
C ALA A 158 -3.09 7.02 25.71
N PRO A 159 -2.41 6.40 26.69
CA PRO A 159 -3.04 5.51 27.65
C PRO A 159 -4.17 6.16 28.47
N SER A 160 -4.22 7.49 28.54
CA SER A 160 -5.26 8.27 29.22
C SER A 160 -6.48 8.62 28.34
N ALA A 161 -6.48 8.31 27.04
CA ALA A 161 -7.58 8.62 26.13
C ALA A 161 -8.71 7.58 26.15
N THR A 162 -8.44 6.41 26.75
CA THR A 162 -9.45 5.42 27.12
C THR A 162 -9.68 5.56 28.61
N GLY A 163 -10.81 6.14 29.01
CA GLY A 163 -11.17 6.46 30.40
C GLY A 163 -11.36 5.24 31.30
N ILE A 164 -10.34 4.39 31.42
CA ILE A 164 -10.24 3.39 32.47
C ILE A 164 -9.49 4.07 33.62
N PRO A 165 -10.16 4.38 34.74
CA PRO A 165 -9.47 4.88 35.92
C PRO A 165 -8.43 3.84 36.33
N LEU A 166 -7.18 4.28 36.49
CA LEU A 166 -6.16 3.51 37.15
C LEU A 166 -6.62 3.34 38.61
N GLU A 167 -7.22 2.20 38.95
CA GLU A 167 -7.47 1.78 40.32
C GLU A 167 -6.12 1.81 41.05
N THR A 168 -5.91 2.87 41.80
CA THR A 168 -4.77 3.02 42.70
C THR A 168 -5.10 2.18 43.92
N GLY A 169 -4.63 0.94 43.92
CA GLY A 169 -4.65 0.09 45.11
C GLY A 169 -3.77 0.71 46.20
N THR A 170 -4.35 1.56 47.02
CA THR A 170 -3.83 1.85 48.36
C THR A 170 -4.14 0.65 49.24
N SER A 171 -3.14 -0.18 49.49
CA SER A 171 -3.17 -1.15 50.59
C SER A 171 -2.93 -0.39 51.89
N ASP A 172 -3.96 -0.34 52.74
CA ASP A 172 -3.81 -0.18 54.19
C ASP A 172 -3.37 -1.51 54.84
#